data_AF-A0A6L7W9Z4-F1
#
_entry.id   AF-A0A6L7W9Z4-F1
#
_cell.length_a   1.000
_cell.length_b   1.000
_cell.length_c   1.000
_cell.angle_alpha   90.00
_cell.angle_beta   90.00
_cell.angle_gamma   90.00
#
_symmetry.space_group_name_H-M   'P 1'
#
loop_
_entity.id
_entity.type
_entity.pdbx_description
1 polymer ?
#
loop_
_entity_poly.entity_id
_entity_poly.type
_entity_poly.pdbx_seq_one_letter_code
_entity_poly.pdbx_strand_id
1 'polypeptide(L)' 'MAVRLIGDFNGDGVVNLSDHSLFVAAFGLSEGDDGYNGEMDMNGDGTINTADFLIFVNHFPNADQFF' A
#
# COMPACT_ATOMS: atom_id res chain seq x y z
N MET A 1 18.60 -10.35 5.67
CA MET A 1 17.13 -10.31 5.84
C MET A 1 16.65 -9.10 5.08
N ALA A 2 15.73 -9.28 4.12
CA ALA A 2 15.12 -8.14 3.45
C ALA A 2 14.19 -7.45 4.46
N VAL A 3 14.46 -6.18 4.77
CA VAL A 3 13.51 -5.35 5.51
C VAL A 3 12.43 -4.98 4.50
N ARG A 4 11.18 -5.39 4.76
CA ARG A 4 10.04 -4.96 3.94
C ARG A 4 9.64 -3.56 4.39
N LEU A 5 9.59 -2.62 3.45
CA LEU A 5 9.19 -1.24 3.75
C LEU A 5 7.68 -1.16 3.94
N ILE A 6 7.20 -0.26 4.79
CA ILE A 6 5.77 0.03 4.85
C ILE A 6 5.35 0.60 3.49
N GLY A 7 4.39 -0.03 2.81
CA GLY A 7 3.97 0.32 1.46
C GLY A 7 4.70 -0.44 0.33
N ASP A 8 5.65 -1.33 0.63
CA ASP A 8 6.29 -2.24 -0.35
C ASP A 8 5.44 -3.51 -0.50
N PHE A 9 4.36 -3.38 -1.26
CA PHE A 9 3.35 -4.42 -1.45
C PHE A 9 3.84 -5.52 -2.38
N ASN A 10 4.73 -5.22 -3.32
CA ASN A 10 5.30 -6.26 -4.21
C ASN A 10 6.54 -6.95 -3.62
N GLY A 11 7.13 -6.42 -2.54
CA GLY A 11 8.30 -6.99 -1.86
C GLY A 11 9.62 -6.77 -2.61
N ASP A 12 9.70 -5.78 -3.50
CA ASP A 12 10.90 -5.49 -4.30
C ASP A 12 11.92 -4.60 -3.56
N GLY A 13 11.57 -4.12 -2.37
CA GLY A 13 12.41 -3.28 -1.52
C GLY A 13 12.35 -1.79 -1.86
N VAL A 14 11.44 -1.37 -2.73
CA VAL A 14 11.21 0.03 -3.12
C VAL A 14 9.72 0.32 -3.09
N VAL A 15 9.30 1.45 -2.51
CA VAL A 15 7.90 1.89 -2.56
C VAL A 15 7.72 2.82 -3.75
N ASN A 16 7.00 2.37 -4.79
CA ASN A 16 6.85 3.11 -6.04
C ASN A 16 5.45 2.94 -6.68
N LEU A 17 5.30 3.36 -7.95
CA LEU A 17 4.03 3.28 -8.68
C LEU A 17 3.53 1.84 -8.91
N SER A 18 4.40 0.83 -8.80
CA SER A 18 4.03 -0.57 -8.85
C SER A 18 3.20 -0.95 -7.63
N ASP A 19 3.63 -0.52 -6.43
CA ASP A 19 2.87 -0.70 -5.19
C ASP A 19 1.56 0.07 -5.23
N HIS A 20 1.57 1.29 -5.75
CA HIS A 20 0.34 2.05 -5.94
C HIS A 20 -0.65 1.32 -6.86
N SER A 21 -0.17 0.66 -7.92
CA SER A 21 -1.03 -0.10 -8.82
C SER A 21 -1.66 -1.31 -8.14
N LEU A 22 -0.91 -1.96 -7.24
CA LEU A 22 -1.43 -3.04 -6.39
C LEU A 22 -2.47 -2.52 -5.39
N PHE A 23 -2.21 -1.37 -4.76
CA PHE A 23 -3.13 -0.72 -3.84
C PHE A 23 -4.46 -0.36 -4.51
N VAL A 24 -4.40 0.25 -5.71
CA VAL A 24 -5.59 0.62 -6.49
C VAL A 24 -6.41 -0.61 -6.90
N ALA A 25 -5.75 -1.75 -7.14
CA ALA A 25 -6.46 -2.99 -7.47
C ALA A 25 -7.30 -3.54 -6.31
N ALA A 26 -6.94 -3.22 -5.06
CA ALA A 26 -7.68 -3.62 -3.86
C ALA A 26 -8.53 -2.48 -3.27
N PHE A 27 -8.56 -1.31 -3.90
CA PHE A 27 -9.26 -0.14 -3.38
C PHE A 27 -10.77 -0.37 -3.31
N GLY A 28 -11.35 -0.11 -2.14
CA GLY A 28 -12.75 -0.31 -1.83
C GLY A 28 -13.13 -1.71 -1.37
N LEU A 29 -12.17 -2.65 -1.27
CA LEU A 29 -12.40 -3.97 -0.68
C LEU A 29 -12.38 -3.90 0.84
N SER A 30 -13.23 -4.71 1.48
CA SER A 30 -13.32 -4.85 2.94
C SER A 30 -12.99 -6.27 3.39
N GLU A 31 -12.75 -6.44 4.69
CA GLU A 31 -12.57 -7.76 5.29
C GLU A 31 -13.71 -8.71 4.91
N GLY A 32 -13.36 -9.82 4.27
CA GLY A 32 -14.30 -10.83 3.77
C GLY A 32 -14.56 -10.78 2.26
N ASP A 33 -14.12 -9.72 1.57
CA ASP A 33 -14.16 -9.67 0.11
C ASP A 33 -13.04 -10.52 -0.50
N ASP A 34 -13.34 -11.17 -1.63
CA ASP A 34 -12.33 -11.87 -2.42
C ASP A 34 -11.30 -10.87 -2.95
N GLY A 35 -10.04 -11.06 -2.57
CA GLY A 35 -8.94 -10.17 -2.95
C GLY A 35 -8.63 -9.08 -1.93
N TYR A 36 -9.34 -9.01 -0.80
CA TYR A 36 -8.91 -8.16 0.32
C TYR A 36 -7.52 -8.58 0.80
N ASN A 37 -6.64 -7.59 0.92
CA ASN A 37 -5.30 -7.75 1.46
C ASN A 37 -5.13 -6.84 2.68
N GLY A 38 -5.04 -7.43 3.87
CA GLY A 38 -4.85 -6.70 5.12
C GLY A 38 -3.54 -5.90 5.20
N GLU A 39 -2.59 -6.12 4.30
CA GLU A 39 -1.40 -5.25 4.21
C GLU A 39 -1.73 -3.86 3.64
N MET A 40 -2.82 -3.74 2.87
CA MET A 40 -3.26 -2.50 2.23
C MET A 40 -4.28 -1.73 3.10
N ASP A 41 -4.85 -2.38 4.11
CA ASP A 41 -5.64 -1.77 5.18
C ASP A 41 -4.68 -1.26 6.28
N MET A 42 -4.10 -0.10 6.00
CA MET A 42 -3.01 0.47 6.79
C MET A 42 -3.48 1.08 8.11
N ASN A 43 -4.76 1.47 8.21
CA ASN A 43 -5.33 1.97 9.45
C ASN A 43 -6.00 0.86 10.29
N GLY A 44 -6.24 -0.33 9.71
CA GLY A 44 -6.84 -1.48 10.36
C GLY A 44 -8.34 -1.32 10.64
N ASP A 45 -9.05 -0.53 9.83
CA ASP A 45 -10.49 -0.28 9.97
C ASP A 45 -11.38 -1.33 9.28
N GLY A 46 -10.76 -2.26 8.57
CA GLY A 46 -11.40 -3.36 7.86
C GLY A 46 -11.78 -2.99 6.43
N THR A 47 -11.40 -1.82 5.91
CA THR A 47 -11.74 -1.36 4.55
C THR A 47 -10.60 -0.59 3.90
N ILE A 48 -10.10 -1.07 2.76
CA ILE A 48 -9.05 -0.40 2.00
C ILE A 48 -9.64 0.83 1.30
N ASN A 49 -9.34 2.03 1.79
CA ASN A 49 -9.94 3.26 1.30
C ASN A 49 -8.97 4.45 1.29
N THR A 50 -9.50 5.66 1.09
CA THR A 50 -8.71 6.89 1.02
C THR A 50 -7.91 7.15 2.31
N ALA A 51 -8.38 6.70 3.47
CA ALA A 51 -7.65 6.79 4.73
C ALA A 51 -6.32 6.03 4.66
N ASP A 52 -6.34 4.81 4.11
CA ASP A 52 -5.14 4.00 3.90
C ASP A 52 -4.24 4.61 2.84
N PHE A 53 -4.83 5.17 1.78
CA PHE A 53 -4.07 5.88 0.76
C PHE A 53 -3.28 7.06 1.34
N LEU A 54 -3.86 7.82 2.28
CA LEU A 54 -3.17 8.93 2.96
C LEU A 54 -1.99 8.45 3.82
N ILE A 55 -2.10 7.25 4.41
CA ILE A 55 -1.00 6.62 5.13
C ILE A 55 0.07 6.18 4.12
N PHE A 56 -0.33 5.50 3.04
CA PHE A 56 0.55 5.01 2.00
C PHE A 56 1.40 6.11 1.37
N VAL A 57 0.82 7.26 1.02
CA VAL A 57 1.58 8.40 0.47
C VAL A 57 2.55 9.04 1.46
N ASN A 58 2.34 8.88 2.77
CA ASN A 58 3.30 9.30 3.78
C ASN A 58 4.52 8.36 3.85
N HIS A 59 4.39 7.14 3.32
CA HIS A 59 5.46 6.15 3.20
C HIS A 59 6.10 6.09 1.81
N PHE A 60 5.54 6.80 0.82
CA PHE A 60 6.24 7.04 -0.43
C PHE A 60 7.55 7.77 -0.12
N PRO A 61 8.72 7.21 -0.50
CA PRO A 61 9.98 7.89 -0.31
C PRO A 61 9.88 9.26 -0.97
N ASN A 62 10.35 10.29 -0.25
CA ASN A 62 10.43 11.65 -0.76
C ASN A 62 10.88 11.62 -2.23
N ALA A 63 10.26 12.44 -3.07
CA ALA A 63 10.36 12.48 -4.53
C ALA A 63 11.81 12.56 -5.13
N ASP A 64 12.85 12.49 -4.31
CA ASP A 64 14.27 12.37 -4.65
C ASP A 64 14.67 11.07 -5.36
N GLN A 65 13.74 10.12 -5.61
CA GLN A 65 14.02 8.97 -6.49
C GLN A 65 13.47 9.14 -7.93
N PHE A 66 12.91 10.31 -8.25
CA PHE A 66 12.36 10.60 -9.57
C PHE A 66 13.14 11.66 -10.38
N PHE A 67 14.34 12.08 -9.94
CA PHE A 67 15.21 12.97 -10.71
C PHE A 67 16.70 12.58 -10.64
#